data_AF-A0A844GV90-F1
#
_entry.id   AF-A0A844GV90-F1
#
_cell.length_a   1.000
_cell.length_b   1.000
_cell.length_c   1.000
_cell.angle_alpha   90.00
_cell.angle_beta   90.00
_cell.angle_gamma   90.00
#
_symmetry.space_group_name_H-M   'P 1'
#
loop_
_entity.id
_entity.type
_entity.pdbx_description
1 polymer ?
#
loop_
_entity_poly.entity_id
_entity_poly.type
_entity_poly.pdbx_seq_one_letter_code
_entity_poly.pdbx_strand_id
1 'polypeptide(L)' 'MDSPPLVKLVEKISGILSPYFIVIVGLYLYDNNFLFGSILILIGVLSLLKISYEDVLAWIEKIKGMFKS' A
#
# COMPACT_ATOMS: atom_id res chain seq x y z
N MET A 1 -0.50 13.40 -26.85
CA MET A 1 -0.26 12.02 -27.31
C MET A 1 -1.11 11.10 -26.45
N ASP A 2 -2.20 10.59 -27.00
CA ASP A 2 -3.10 9.66 -26.30
C ASP A 2 -2.42 8.31 -26.11
N SER A 3 -2.21 7.89 -24.86
CA SER A 3 -1.68 6.56 -24.55
C SER A 3 -2.58 5.49 -25.19
N PRO A 4 -2.01 4.49 -25.91
CA PRO A 4 -2.81 3.49 -26.59
C PRO A 4 -3.68 2.70 -25.59
N PRO A 5 -4.87 2.20 -26.00
CA PRO A 5 -5.86 1.58 -25.11
C PRO A 5 -5.31 0.48 -24.20
N LEU A 6 -4.29 -0.24 -24.68
CA LEU A 6 -3.59 -1.30 -23.95
C LEU A 6 -2.84 -0.77 -22.72
N VAL A 7 -2.20 0.39 -22.80
CA VAL A 7 -1.43 0.97 -21.69
C VAL A 7 -2.38 1.34 -20.55
N LYS A 8 -3.52 1.95 -20.85
CA LYS A 8 -4.56 2.26 -19.85
C LYS A 8 -5.14 1.02 -19.19
N LEU A 9 -5.25 -0.09 -19.92
CA LEU A 9 -5.71 -1.36 -19.37
C LEU A 9 -4.67 -1.94 -18.39
N VAL A 10 -3.40 -1.95 -18.79
CA VAL A 10 -2.29 -2.43 -17.95
C VAL A 10 -2.14 -1.58 -16.70
N GLU A 11 -2.27 -0.25 -16.79
CA GLU A 11 -2.27 0.65 -15.63
C GLU A 11 -3.38 0.30 -14.64
N LYS A 12 -4.59 0.05 -15.14
CA LYS A 12 -5.74 -0.31 -14.30
C LYS A 12 -5.55 -1.68 -13.64
N ILE A 13 -5.01 -2.65 -14.37
CA ILE A 13 -4.70 -3.99 -13.83
C ILE A 13 -3.57 -3.91 -12.79
N SER A 14 -2.50 -3.16 -13.08
CA SER A 14 -1.36 -2.96 -12.19
C SER A 14 -1.78 -2.32 -10.87
N GLY A 15 -2.65 -1.30 -10.91
CA GLY A 15 -3.19 -0.66 -9.71
C GLY A 15 -4.03 -1.60 -8.84
N ILE A 16 -4.64 -2.63 -9.43
CA ILE A 16 -5.38 -3.66 -8.69
C ILE A 16 -4.42 -4.74 -8.18
N LEU A 17 -3.46 -5.18 -8.98
CA LEU A 17 -2.59 -6.34 -8.68
C LEU A 17 -1.48 -6.01 -7.67
N SER A 18 -0.95 -4.79 -7.72
CA SER A 18 0.16 -4.35 -6.86
C SER A 18 -0.12 -4.47 -5.35
N PRO A 19 -1.29 -4.02 -4.83
CA PRO A 19 -1.64 -4.21 -3.42
C PRO A 19 -1.63 -5.68 -2.98
N TYR A 20 -2.20 -6.59 -3.78
CA TYR A 20 -2.23 -8.01 -3.44
C TYR A 20 -0.83 -8.63 -3.45
N PHE A 21 0.00 -8.26 -4.42
CA PHE A 21 1.40 -8.69 -4.47
C PHE A 21 2.17 -8.28 -3.21
N ILE A 22 1.98 -7.03 -2.75
CA ILE A 22 2.60 -6.52 -1.52
C ILE A 22 2.16 -7.34 -0.30
N VAL A 23 0.87 -7.67 -0.17
CA VAL A 23 0.37 -8.51 0.94
C VAL A 23 0.98 -9.92 0.90
N ILE A 24 1.04 -10.55 -0.27
CA ILE A 24 1.59 -11.90 -0.44
C ILE A 24 3.08 -11.93 -0.08
N VAL A 25 3.86 -10.98 -0.59
CA VAL A 25 5.29 -10.85 -0.26
C VAL A 25 5.47 -10.53 1.22
N GLY A 26 4.62 -9.68 1.80
CA GLY A 26 4.64 -9.37 3.22
C GLY A 26 4.40 -10.59 4.11
N LEU A 27 3.41 -11.41 3.77
CA LEU A 27 3.14 -12.69 4.45
C LEU A 27 4.31 -13.66 4.31
N TYR A 28 4.94 -13.73 3.13
CA TYR A 28 6.13 -14.56 2.93
C TYR A 28 7.32 -14.08 3.77
N LEU A 29 7.54 -12.76 3.83
CA LEU A 29 8.62 -12.18 4.63
C LEU A 29 8.34 -12.24 6.13
N TYR A 30 7.08 -12.26 6.56
CA TYR A 30 6.69 -12.27 7.96
C TYR A 30 7.30 -13.46 8.72
N ASP A 31 7.40 -14.61 8.05
CA ASP A 31 7.99 -15.83 8.60
C ASP A 31 9.49 -15.66 8.93
N ASN A 32 10.22 -14.95 8.08
CA ASN A 32 11.67 -14.74 8.22
C ASN A 32 12.02 -13.47 9.00
N ASN A 33 11.19 -12.43 8.85
CA ASN A 33 11.42 -11.11 9.42
C ASN A 33 10.07 -10.43 9.70
N PHE A 34 9.56 -10.68 10.91
CA PHE A 34 8.28 -10.18 11.40
C PHE A 34 8.09 -8.68 11.15
N LEU A 35 9.12 -7.86 11.37
CA LEU A 35 9.01 -6.41 11.32
C LEU A 35 8.79 -5.91 9.88
N PHE A 36 9.54 -6.44 8.92
CA PHE A 36 9.36 -6.10 7.51
C PHE A 36 8.07 -6.72 6.95
N GLY A 37 7.78 -7.97 7.29
CA GLY A 37 6.56 -8.65 6.85
C GLY A 37 5.30 -7.93 7.35
N SER A 38 5.26 -7.54 8.63
CA SER A 38 4.13 -6.80 9.20
C SER A 38 3.94 -5.43 8.55
N ILE A 39 5.01 -4.68 8.28
CA ILE A 39 4.94 -3.40 7.56
C ILE A 39 4.39 -3.59 6.15
N LEU A 40 4.89 -4.58 5.41
CA LEU A 40 4.42 -4.89 4.05
C LEU A 40 2.94 -5.30 4.03
N ILE A 41 2.53 -6.18 4.94
CA ILE A 41 1.12 -6.58 5.10
C ILE A 41 0.26 -5.35 5.40
N LEU A 42 0.69 -4.49 6.33
CA LEU A 42 -0.04 -3.28 6.69
C LEU A 42 -0.20 -2.36 5.47
N ILE A 43 0.89 -2.07 4.74
CA ILE A 43 0.85 -1.24 3.53
C ILE A 43 -0.06 -1.86 2.47
N GLY A 44 0.05 -3.16 2.24
CA GLY A 44 -0.77 -3.87 1.26
C GLY A 44 -2.27 -3.81 1.60
N VAL A 45 -2.63 -4.01 2.87
CA VAL A 45 -4.01 -3.88 3.35
C VAL A 45 -4.51 -2.44 3.25
N LEU A 46 -3.72 -1.44 3.66
CA LEU A 46 -4.08 -0.02 3.51
C LEU A 46 -4.31 0.35 2.03
N SER A 47 -3.49 -0.21 1.13
CA SER A 47 -3.62 -0.01 -0.30
C SER A 47 -4.89 -0.67 -0.87
N LEU A 48 -5.26 -1.87 -0.39
CA LEU A 48 -6.52 -2.53 -0.74
C LEU A 48 -7.75 -1.76 -0.26
N LEU A 49 -7.65 -1.14 0.93
CA LEU A 49 -8.68 -0.26 1.48
C LEU A 49 -8.84 1.06 0.70
N LYS A 50 -8.03 1.27 -0.36
CA LYS A 50 -8.00 2.51 -1.17
C LYS A 50 -7.88 3.76 -0.31
N ILE A 51 -7.18 3.66 0.82
CA ILE A 51 -6.89 4.81 1.66
C ILE A 51 -6.03 5.76 0.82
N SER A 52 -6.54 6.97 0.61
CA SER A 52 -5.84 7.95 -0.21
C SER A 52 -4.53 8.35 0.48
N TYR A 53 -3.54 8.78 -0.28
CA TYR A 53 -2.32 9.38 0.27
C TYR A 53 -2.64 10.53 1.25
N GLU A 54 -3.72 11.27 1.00
CA GLU A 54 -4.23 12.32 1.89
C GLU A 54 -4.71 11.78 3.23
N ASP A 55 -5.41 10.64 3.23
CA ASP A 55 -5.88 9.96 4.44
C ASP A 55 -4.71 9.41 5.26
N VAL A 56 -3.69 8.86 4.57
CA VAL A 56 -2.44 8.38 5.23
C VAL A 56 -1.69 9.55 5.86
N LEU A 57 -1.54 10.68 5.16
CA LEU A 57 -0.88 11.87 5.69
C LEU A 57 -1.62 12.42 6.91
N ALA A 58 -2.94 12.54 6.85
CA ALA A 58 -3.77 12.98 7.98
C ALA A 58 -3.63 12.04 9.19
N TRP A 59 -3.55 10.73 8.96
CA TRP A 59 -3.28 9.74 10.00
C TRP A 59 -1.89 9.89 10.62
N ILE A 60 -0.86 10.06 9.80
CA ILE A 60 0.52 10.26 10.26
C ILE A 60 0.64 11.54 11.08
N GLU A 61 0.01 12.64 10.63
CA GLU A 61 -0.02 13.90 11.39
C GLU A 61 -0.71 13.74 12.73
N LYS A 62 -1.84 13.01 12.77
CA LYS A 62 -2.59 12.74 13.99
C LYS A 62 -1.78 11.89 14.99
N ILE A 63 -1.08 10.87 14.52
CA ILE A 63 -0.18 10.06 15.35
C ILE A 63 0.99 10.91 15.85
N LYS A 64 1.63 11.67 14.96
CA LYS A 64 2.76 12.55 15.31
C LYS A 64 2.35 13.61 16.33
N GLY A 65 1.13 14.14 16.26
CA GLY A 65 0.56 15.07 17.22
C GLY A 65 0.36 14.44 18.61
N MET A 66 -0.05 13.17 18.68
CA MET A 66 -0.18 12.44 19.96
C MET A 66 1.18 12.11 20.60
N PHE A 67 2.23 11.85 19.81
CA PHE A 67 3.58 11.60 20.32
C PHE A 67 4.35 12.86 20.74
N LYS A 68 3.88 14.05 20.34
CA LYS A 68 4.53 15.33 20.64
C LYS A 68 3.89 16.05 21.85
N SER A 69 2.92 15.42 22.50
CA SER A 69 2.28 15.87 23.74
C SER A 69 2.75 15.02 24.92
#